data_AF-A0A329HDI3-F1
#
_entry.id   AF-A0A329HDI3-F1
#
_cell.length_a   1.000
_cell.length_b   1.000
_cell.length_c   1.000
_cell.angle_alpha   90.00
_cell.angle_beta   90.00
_cell.angle_gamma   90.00
#
_symmetry.space_group_name_H-M   'P 1'
#
loop_
_entity.id
_entity.type
_entity.pdbx_description
1 polymer ?
#
loop_
_entity_poly.entity_id
_entity_poly.type
_entity_poly.pdbx_seq_one_letter_code
_entity_poly.pdbx_strand_id
1 'polypeptide(L)'
;MDQDALQFEQASMVAFKSCANKAVIAGTRIGDTARFSDTDSCVVQALSQIEPAYQKALTSLQNNGTARRCLQTYYSNWLTLMKSLPELQSKPPSSVLLTANGGERRLNQYWQFVVSAR
;
A
#
# COMPACT_ATOMS: atom_id res chain seq x y z
N MET A 1 17.46 7.22 -10.24
CA MET A 1 16.29 6.37 -10.00
C MET A 1 15.21 6.79 -10.99
N ASP A 2 14.65 5.87 -11.77
CA ASP A 2 13.62 6.19 -12.77
C ASP A 2 12.38 6.83 -12.12
N GLN A 3 11.96 7.95 -12.71
CA GLN A 3 11.04 8.93 -12.11
C GLN A 3 9.63 8.38 -11.96
N ASP A 4 9.18 7.55 -12.91
CA ASP A 4 7.84 6.97 -12.87
C ASP A 4 7.69 5.98 -11.72
N ALA A 5 8.68 5.12 -11.46
CA ALA A 5 8.61 4.23 -10.32
C ALA A 5 8.74 4.95 -8.97
N LEU A 6 9.50 6.06 -8.92
CA LEU A 6 9.57 6.92 -7.73
C LEU A 6 8.21 7.54 -7.41
N GLN A 7 7.54 8.09 -8.42
CA GLN A 7 6.21 8.66 -8.26
C GLN A 7 5.19 7.59 -7.83
N PHE A 8 5.26 6.41 -8.43
CA PHE A 8 4.44 5.28 -8.02
C PHE A 8 4.69 4.89 -6.56
N GLU A 9 5.94 4.74 -6.12
CA GLU A 9 6.26 4.38 -4.73
C GLU A 9 5.69 5.41 -3.76
N GLN A 10 5.97 6.69 -3.99
CA GLN A 10 5.49 7.77 -3.13
C GLN A 10 3.95 7.79 -3.04
N ALA A 11 3.27 7.71 -4.19
CA ALA A 11 1.82 7.68 -4.23
C ALA A 11 1.26 6.46 -3.49
N SER A 12 1.84 5.27 -3.72
CA SER A 12 1.40 4.03 -3.07
C SER A 12 1.61 4.07 -1.56
N MET A 13 2.71 4.64 -1.08
CA MET A 13 3.01 4.76 0.35
C MET A 13 2.07 5.74 1.04
N VAL A 14 1.81 6.90 0.42
CA VAL A 14 0.85 7.89 0.93
C VAL A 14 -0.55 7.29 1.01
N ALA A 15 -0.99 6.59 -0.05
CA ALA A 15 -2.28 5.93 -0.08
C ALA A 15 -2.42 4.87 1.01
N PHE A 16 -1.40 4.02 1.18
CA PHE A 16 -1.38 3.00 2.24
C PHE A 16 -1.49 3.62 3.63
N LYS A 17 -0.65 4.63 3.94
CA LYS A 17 -0.67 5.31 5.24
C LYS A 17 -2.02 5.98 5.52
N SER A 18 -2.61 6.61 4.50
CA SER A 18 -3.93 7.24 4.62
C SER A 18 -5.02 6.22 4.99
N CYS A 19 -5.11 5.11 4.25
CA CYS A 19 -6.12 4.10 4.53
C CYS A 19 -5.84 3.31 5.82
N ALA A 20 -4.56 3.07 6.16
CA ALA A 20 -4.18 2.44 7.42
C ALA A 20 -4.57 3.30 8.62
N ASN A 21 -4.40 4.63 8.54
CA ASN A 21 -4.85 5.54 9.59
C ASN A 21 -6.37 5.52 9.77
N LYS A 22 -7.14 5.49 8.68
CA LYS A 22 -8.60 5.30 8.74
C LYS A 22 -8.99 3.99 9.41
N ALA A 23 -8.30 2.89 9.07
CA ALA A 23 -8.52 1.59 9.70
C ALA A 23 -8.23 1.61 11.21
N VAL A 24 -7.17 2.30 11.64
CA VAL A 24 -6.85 2.49 13.07
C VAL A 24 -7.95 3.27 13.76
N ILE A 25 -8.40 4.38 13.18
CA ILE A 25 -9.49 5.21 13.74
C ILE A 25 -10.79 4.40 13.86
N ALA A 26 -11.11 3.56 12.88
CA ALA A 26 -12.25 2.64 12.97
C ALA A 26 -12.09 1.64 14.13
N GLY A 27 -10.92 1.02 14.25
CA GLY A 27 -10.63 0.07 15.34
C GLY A 27 -10.71 0.68 16.75
N THR A 28 -10.48 2.00 16.91
CA THR A 28 -10.56 2.68 18.23
C THR A 28 -11.97 2.78 18.80
N ARG A 29 -13.00 2.62 17.96
CA ARG A 29 -14.40 2.57 18.39
C ARG A 29 -15.06 1.35 17.76
N ILE A 30 -14.73 0.17 18.29
CA ILE A 30 -15.34 -1.10 17.89
C ILE A 30 -16.87 -0.92 17.88
N GLY A 31 -17.48 -0.93 16.69
CA GLY A 31 -18.93 -0.77 16.48
C GLY A 31 -19.40 0.46 15.68
N ASP A 32 -18.53 1.42 15.34
CA ASP A 32 -18.90 2.61 14.57
C ASP A 32 -18.85 2.34 13.04
N THR A 33 -19.98 1.90 12.47
CA THR A 33 -20.13 1.48 11.06
C THR A 33 -19.74 2.53 10.02
N ALA A 34 -19.87 3.82 10.32
CA ALA A 34 -19.47 4.90 9.42
C ALA A 34 -17.95 4.88 9.16
N ARG A 35 -17.15 4.56 10.19
CA ARG A 35 -15.69 4.48 10.06
C ARG A 35 -15.22 3.27 9.27
N PHE A 36 -15.97 2.17 9.32
CA PHE A 36 -15.72 0.99 8.47
C PHE A 36 -15.86 1.37 6.99
N SER A 37 -16.98 2.03 6.65
CA SER A 37 -17.26 2.53 5.30
C SER A 37 -16.18 3.50 4.79
N ASP A 38 -15.61 4.35 5.66
CA ASP A 38 -14.53 5.26 5.29
C ASP A 38 -13.24 4.55 4.90
N THR A 39 -12.89 3.46 5.59
CA THR A 39 -11.70 2.66 5.26
C THR A 39 -11.93 1.88 3.97
N ASP A 40 -13.09 1.25 3.79
CA ASP A 40 -13.45 0.54 2.55
C ASP A 40 -13.39 1.48 1.35
N SER A 41 -14.02 2.65 1.48
CA SER A 41 -14.02 3.69 0.43
C SER A 41 -12.60 4.17 0.12
N CYS A 42 -11.76 4.36 1.14
CA CYS A 42 -10.36 4.73 0.95
C CYS A 42 -9.59 3.66 0.17
N VAL A 43 -9.76 2.38 0.52
CA VAL A 43 -9.09 1.27 -0.16
C VAL A 43 -9.50 1.21 -1.62
N VAL A 44 -10.80 1.25 -1.92
CA VAL A 44 -11.30 1.24 -3.31
C VAL A 44 -10.73 2.40 -4.11
N GLN A 45 -10.75 3.61 -3.55
CA GLN A 45 -10.22 4.80 -4.19
C GLN A 45 -8.71 4.67 -4.45
N ALA A 46 -7.93 4.26 -3.45
CA ALA A 46 -6.50 4.07 -3.57
C ALA A 46 -6.14 3.03 -4.64
N LEU A 47 -6.84 1.89 -4.69
CA LEU A 47 -6.61 0.87 -5.72
C LEU A 47 -6.85 1.43 -7.12
N SER A 48 -7.95 2.17 -7.34
CA SER A 48 -8.27 2.76 -8.64
C SER A 48 -7.26 3.84 -9.09
N GLN A 49 -6.69 4.59 -8.15
CA GLN A 49 -5.77 5.69 -8.45
C GLN A 49 -4.32 5.22 -8.65
N ILE A 50 -3.91 4.14 -8.00
CA ILE A 50 -2.52 3.65 -8.04
C ILE A 50 -2.24 2.74 -9.23
N GLU A 51 -3.24 1.99 -9.71
CA GLU A 51 -3.07 1.07 -10.86
C GLU A 51 -2.46 1.76 -12.09
N PRO A 52 -2.90 2.97 -12.53
CA PRO A 52 -2.28 3.65 -13.66
C PRO A 52 -0.80 4.02 -13.44
N ALA A 53 -0.46 4.49 -12.23
CA ALA A 53 0.91 4.84 -11.87
C ALA A 53 1.83 3.61 -11.85
N TYR A 54 1.31 2.48 -11.36
CA TYR A 54 2.01 1.19 -11.40
C TYR A 54 2.30 0.73 -12.84
N GLN A 55 1.32 0.79 -13.74
CA GLN A 55 1.50 0.38 -15.14
C GLN A 55 2.53 1.26 -15.86
N LYS A 56 2.53 2.58 -15.57
CA LYS A 56 3.54 3.50 -16.07
C LYS A 56 4.94 3.12 -15.59
N ALA A 57 5.11 2.88 -14.29
CA ALA A 57 6.37 2.45 -13.69
C ALA A 57 6.86 1.07 -14.18
N LEU A 58 5.95 0.14 -14.49
CA LEU A 58 6.30 -1.12 -15.13
C LEU A 58 6.86 -0.93 -16.53
N THR A 59 6.23 -0.03 -17.29
CA THR A 59 6.63 0.27 -18.67
C THR A 59 7.98 0.96 -18.71
N SER A 60 8.25 1.91 -17.81
CA SER A 60 9.55 2.58 -17.71
C SER A 60 10.69 1.60 -17.40
N LEU A 61 10.38 0.51 -16.68
CA LEU A 61 11.33 -0.56 -16.34
C LEU A 61 11.41 -1.70 -17.35
N GLN A 62 10.78 -1.61 -18.53
CA GLN A 62 10.69 -2.73 -19.48
C GLN A 62 12.05 -3.33 -19.88
N ASN A 63 13.10 -2.50 -19.93
CA ASN A 63 14.45 -2.92 -20.31
C ASN A 63 15.29 -3.46 -19.13
N ASN A 64 14.79 -3.38 -17.89
CA ASN A 64 15.44 -3.95 -16.71
C ASN A 64 14.52 -5.01 -16.07
N GLY A 65 14.67 -6.26 -16.53
CA GLY A 65 13.84 -7.38 -16.10
C GLY A 65 13.94 -7.72 -14.61
N THR A 66 15.04 -7.37 -13.93
CA THR A 66 15.18 -7.59 -12.48
C THR A 66 14.42 -6.52 -11.71
N ALA A 67 14.65 -5.24 -11.99
CA ALA A 67 13.93 -4.14 -11.36
C ALA A 67 12.41 -4.24 -11.60
N ARG A 68 11.99 -4.64 -12.81
CA ARG A 68 10.57 -4.89 -13.13
C ARG A 68 9.97 -5.97 -12.25
N ARG A 69 10.64 -7.11 -12.05
CA ARG A 69 10.17 -8.20 -11.17
C ARG A 69 10.10 -7.76 -9.70
N CYS A 70 11.08 -6.98 -9.25
CA CYS A 70 11.05 -6.39 -7.90
C CYS A 70 9.86 -5.43 -7.74
N LEU A 71 9.56 -4.59 -8.76
CA LEU A 71 8.43 -3.67 -8.73
C LEU A 71 7.09 -4.42 -8.69
N GLN A 72 6.95 -5.50 -9.46
CA GLN A 72 5.78 -6.38 -9.41
C GLN A 72 5.60 -7.01 -8.02
N THR A 73 6.69 -7.43 -7.40
CA THR A 73 6.67 -8.01 -6.04
C THR A 73 6.26 -6.96 -5.01
N TYR A 74 6.79 -5.74 -5.11
CA TYR A 74 6.38 -4.61 -4.28
C TYR A 74 4.87 -4.36 -4.41
N TYR A 75 4.37 -4.24 -5.65
CA TYR A 75 2.96 -3.94 -5.90
C TYR A 75 2.03 -5.05 -5.39
N SER A 76 2.40 -6.32 -5.59
CA SER A 76 1.64 -7.45 -5.05
C SER A 76 1.53 -7.40 -3.53
N ASN A 77 2.63 -7.10 -2.82
CA ASN A 77 2.60 -6.94 -1.36
C ASN A 77 1.76 -5.74 -0.93
N TRP A 78 1.86 -4.61 -1.65
CA TRP A 78 1.03 -3.43 -1.41
C TRP A 78 -0.46 -3.74 -1.55
N LEU A 79 -0.86 -4.43 -2.62
CA LEU A 79 -2.24 -4.86 -2.83
C LEU A 79 -2.76 -5.75 -1.68
N THR A 80 -1.96 -6.72 -1.25
CA THR A 80 -2.32 -7.59 -0.12
C THR A 80 -2.53 -6.79 1.16
N LEU A 81 -1.61 -5.86 1.47
CA LEU A 81 -1.71 -5.01 2.65
C LEU A 81 -2.97 -4.12 2.58
N MET A 82 -3.20 -3.45 1.46
CA MET A 82 -4.38 -2.60 1.24
C MET A 82 -5.69 -3.37 1.46
N LYS A 83 -5.80 -4.57 0.88
CA LYS A 83 -7.01 -5.40 1.00
C LYS A 83 -7.23 -5.96 2.41
N SER A 84 -6.19 -6.06 3.23
CA SER A 84 -6.31 -6.50 4.63
C SER A 84 -6.81 -5.41 5.58
N LEU A 85 -6.66 -4.13 5.21
CA LEU A 85 -7.00 -3.01 6.09
C LEU A 85 -8.46 -3.03 6.56
N PRO A 86 -9.46 -3.32 5.71
CA PRO A 86 -10.84 -3.38 6.17
C PRO A 86 -11.11 -4.46 7.20
N GLU A 87 -10.50 -5.64 7.03
CA GLU A 87 -10.67 -6.79 7.92
C GLU A 87 -10.12 -6.51 9.32
N LEU A 88 -9.03 -5.74 9.40
CA LEU A 88 -8.37 -5.37 10.64
C LEU A 88 -9.20 -4.41 11.50
N GLN A 89 -10.17 -3.69 10.92
CA GLN A 89 -11.02 -2.75 11.66
C GLN A 89 -11.88 -3.44 12.72
N SER A 90 -12.12 -4.75 12.57
CA SER A 90 -12.80 -5.59 13.57
C SER A 90 -11.91 -6.01 14.74
N LYS A 91 -10.61 -5.67 14.70
CA LYS A 91 -9.60 -6.03 15.71
C LYS A 91 -9.30 -4.86 16.64
N PRO A 92 -8.68 -5.11 17.81
CA PRO A 92 -8.22 -4.05 18.69
C PRO A 92 -7.25 -3.07 17.97
N PRO A 93 -7.27 -1.77 18.30
CA PRO A 93 -6.42 -0.75 17.66
C PRO A 93 -4.94 -1.07 17.65
N SER A 94 -4.44 -1.69 18.72
CA SER A 94 -3.05 -2.12 18.84
C SER A 94 -2.65 -3.13 17.77
N SER A 95 -3.54 -4.08 17.45
CA SER A 95 -3.33 -5.05 16.37
C SER A 95 -3.32 -4.38 14.99
N VAL A 96 -4.20 -3.40 14.78
CA VAL A 96 -4.23 -2.62 13.52
C VAL A 96 -2.95 -1.83 13.36
N LEU A 97 -2.51 -1.13 14.40
CA LEU A 97 -1.26 -0.35 14.42
C LEU A 97 -0.02 -1.22 14.19
N LEU A 98 0.07 -2.37 14.85
CA LEU A 98 1.16 -3.33 14.64
C LEU A 98 1.22 -3.80 13.18
N THR A 99 0.06 -4.08 12.58
CA THR A 99 -0.04 -4.53 11.20
C THR A 99 0.29 -3.41 10.21
N ALA A 100 -0.21 -2.19 10.44
CA ALA A 100 0.10 -1.02 9.62
C ALA A 100 1.61 -0.71 9.64
N ASN A 101 2.22 -0.65 10.82
CA ASN A 101 3.65 -0.41 10.98
C ASN A 101 4.50 -1.54 10.36
N GLY A 102 4.08 -2.79 10.54
CA GLY A 102 4.73 -3.95 9.91
C GLY A 102 4.63 -3.92 8.39
N GLY A 103 3.47 -3.53 7.86
CA GLY A 103 3.21 -3.34 6.44
C GLY A 103 4.09 -2.25 5.83
N GLU A 104 4.19 -1.08 6.47
CA GLU A 104 5.07 0.01 6.03
C GLU A 104 6.53 -0.46 5.96
N ARG A 105 7.04 -1.10 7.02
CA ARG A 105 8.42 -1.62 7.02
C ARG A 105 8.64 -2.62 5.90
N ARG A 106 7.68 -3.51 5.66
CA ARG A 106 7.75 -4.50 4.58
C ARG A 106 7.76 -3.86 3.21
N LEU A 107 6.93 -2.84 2.97
CA LEU A 107 6.94 -2.08 1.71
C LEU A 107 8.28 -1.39 1.49
N ASN A 108 8.81 -0.72 2.52
CA ASN A 108 10.13 -0.10 2.44
C ASN A 108 11.24 -1.12 2.12
N GLN A 109 11.21 -2.32 2.72
CA GLN A 109 12.15 -3.39 2.41
C GLN A 109 12.05 -3.84 0.95
N TYR A 110 10.84 -4.07 0.44
CA TYR A 110 10.67 -4.45 -0.96
C TYR A 110 11.10 -3.37 -1.94
N TRP A 111 10.86 -2.10 -1.59
CA TRP A 111 11.34 -0.98 -2.39
C TRP A 111 12.86 -0.94 -2.48
N GLN A 112 13.59 -1.25 -1.40
CA GLN A 112 15.05 -1.35 -1.46
C GLN A 112 15.55 -2.36 -2.49
N PHE A 113 14.83 -3.48 -2.71
CA PHE A 113 15.16 -4.40 -3.79
C PHE A 113 14.95 -3.79 -5.17
N VAL A 114 13.88 -3.00 -5.37
CA VAL A 114 13.66 -2.28 -6.64
C VAL A 114 14.80 -1.29 -6.91
N VAL A 115 15.24 -0.56 -5.89
CA VAL A 115 16.34 0.40 -6.00
C VAL A 115 17.66 -0.30 -6.27
N SER A 116 17.93 -1.42 -5.60
CA SER A 116 19.21 -2.16 -5.73
C SER A 116 19.31 -2.97 -7.02
N ALA A 117 18.18 -3.31 -7.64
CA ALA A 117 18.12 -4.04 -8.91
C ALA A 117 18.23 -3.13 -10.15
N ARG A 118 18.36 -1.82 -9.95
CA ARG A 118 18.39 -0.80 -11.01
C ARG A 118 19.78 -0.48 -11.48
#